data_AF-A0A397CGW1-F1
#
_entry.id   AF-A0A397CGW1-F1
#
_cell.length_a   1.000
_cell.length_b   1.000
_cell.length_c   1.000
_cell.angle_alpha   90.00
_cell.angle_beta   90.00
_cell.angle_gamma   90.00
#
_symmetry.space_group_name_H-M   'P 1'
#
loop_
_entity.id
_entity.type
_entity.pdbx_description
1 polymer ?
#
loop_
_entity_poly.entity_id
_entity_poly.type
_entity_poly.pdbx_seq_one_letter_code
_entity_poly.pdbx_strand_id
1 'polypeptide(L)'
;AKVRVAGWPRWHYGVLTMYSGHLAIPSCTNSTGFDKRDDLLDFPTFSNESIGRHPHVHARQDLIFFSKSHFRRGDYDHMQLHDLNLGKVSEYSTFMALHATRQYKLAIDKR
;
A
#
# COMPACT_ATOMS: atom_id res chain seq x y z
N ALA A 1 2.03 2.30 41.67
CA ALA A 1 2.03 1.37 40.53
C ALA A 1 2.82 2.00 39.38
N LYS A 2 3.97 1.44 38.98
CA LYS A 2 4.73 1.93 37.82
C LYS A 2 4.27 1.16 36.58
N VAL A 3 3.55 1.82 35.69
CA VAL A 3 3.30 1.27 34.34
C VAL A 3 4.64 1.29 33.61
N ARG A 4 5.27 0.12 33.47
CA ARG A 4 6.34 -0.07 32.48
C ARG A 4 5.62 -0.12 31.15
N VAL A 5 5.75 0.92 30.33
CA VAL A 5 5.47 0.78 28.89
C VAL A 5 6.50 -0.23 28.38
N ALA A 6 6.08 -1.48 28.25
CA ALA A 6 6.85 -2.48 27.54
C ALA A 6 6.88 -2.01 26.08
N GLY A 7 8.00 -1.43 25.67
CA GLY A 7 8.24 -1.04 24.29
C GLY A 7 7.91 -2.20 23.35
N TRP A 8 7.47 -1.85 22.14
CA TRP A 8 7.06 -2.79 21.11
C TRP A 8 8.07 -3.96 20.95
N PRO A 9 7.60 -5.22 20.85
CA PRO A 9 8.47 -6.39 20.85
C PRO A 9 9.46 -6.44 19.68
N ARG A 10 10.70 -6.86 19.97
CA ARG A 10 11.87 -6.87 19.06
C ARG A 10 11.81 -7.87 17.87
N TRP A 11 10.68 -8.51 17.57
CA TRP A 11 10.63 -9.71 16.72
C TRP A 11 9.52 -9.73 15.66
N HIS A 12 8.86 -8.61 15.35
CA HIS A 12 7.97 -8.59 14.21
C HIS A 12 8.79 -8.51 12.91
N TYR A 13 9.32 -9.66 12.45
CA TYR A 13 10.18 -9.77 11.26
C TYR A 13 9.64 -9.02 10.06
N GLY A 14 8.32 -9.00 9.87
CA GLY A 14 7.66 -8.28 8.78
C GLY A 14 7.88 -6.76 8.77
N VAL A 15 8.37 -6.17 9.87
CA VAL A 15 8.70 -4.74 9.94
C VAL A 15 10.18 -4.48 10.32
N LEU A 16 11.00 -5.53 10.49
CA LEU A 16 12.42 -5.36 10.81
C LEU A 16 13.14 -4.55 9.72
N THR A 17 12.81 -4.76 8.45
CA THR A 17 13.38 -3.98 7.34
C THR A 17 12.99 -2.51 7.40
N MET A 18 11.78 -2.19 7.85
CA MET A 18 11.37 -0.80 8.09
C MET A 18 12.16 -0.18 9.25
N TYR A 19 12.34 -0.92 10.35
CA TYR A 19 13.09 -0.45 11.50
C TYR A 19 14.59 -0.30 11.20
N SER A 20 15.19 -1.26 10.48
CA SER A 20 16.58 -1.17 10.05
C SER A 20 16.78 0.00 9.09
N GLY A 21 15.85 0.24 8.17
CA GLY A 21 15.86 1.44 7.32
C GLY A 21 15.77 2.73 8.14
N HIS A 22 14.90 2.77 9.15
CA HIS A 22 14.76 3.93 10.05
C HIS A 22 16.03 4.23 10.85
N LEU A 23 16.85 3.23 11.18
CA LEU A 23 18.15 3.43 11.83
C LEU A 23 19.27 3.73 10.84
N ALA A 24 19.33 2.98 9.73
CA ALA A 24 20.42 3.04 8.78
C ALA A 24 20.42 4.34 7.97
N ILE A 25 19.26 4.81 7.50
CA ILE A 25 19.20 6.02 6.66
C ILE A 25 19.75 7.23 7.41
N PRO A 26 19.24 7.62 8.59
CA PRO A 26 19.79 8.77 9.33
C PRO A 26 21.27 8.58 9.69
N SER A 27 21.68 7.36 10.05
CA SER A 27 23.08 7.07 10.38
C SER A 27 24.01 7.27 9.17
N CYS A 28 23.60 6.84 7.99
CA CYS A 28 24.39 6.94 6.76
C CYS A 28 24.33 8.32 6.12
N THR A 29 23.27 9.11 6.37
CA THR A 29 23.08 10.45 5.81
C THR A 29 23.31 11.57 6.82
N ASN A 30 23.94 11.30 7.97
CA ASN A 30 24.07 12.25 9.07
C ASN A 30 24.76 13.58 8.66
N SER A 31 25.73 13.52 7.74
CA SER A 31 26.49 14.70 7.28
C SER A 31 25.71 15.58 6.29
N THR A 32 24.71 15.03 5.59
CA THR A 32 23.97 15.72 4.53
C THR A 32 22.50 15.95 4.86
N GLY A 33 21.95 15.20 5.82
CA GLY A 33 20.52 15.09 6.06
C GLY A 33 19.82 14.20 5.02
N PHE A 34 18.52 14.00 5.21
CA PHE A 34 17.62 13.36 4.25
C PHE A 34 16.22 13.94 4.40
N ASP A 35 15.47 13.96 3.29
CA ASP A 35 14.05 14.30 3.29
C ASP A 35 13.22 13.06 2.98
N LYS A 36 12.17 12.85 3.77
CA LYS A 36 11.16 11.81 3.49
C LYS A 36 10.03 12.43 2.67
N ARG A 37 9.83 11.92 1.46
CA ARG A 37 8.71 12.28 0.58
C ARG A 37 7.56 11.30 0.78
N ASP A 38 6.76 11.55 1.82
CA ASP A 38 5.55 10.78 2.17
C ASP A 38 4.46 10.84 1.09
N ASP A 39 4.58 11.80 0.18
CA ASP A 39 3.73 11.96 -1.00
C ASP A 39 4.21 11.11 -2.19
N LEU A 40 5.42 10.55 -2.17
CA LEU A 40 5.93 9.74 -3.29
C LEU A 40 5.93 8.24 -3.00
N LEU A 41 6.43 7.87 -1.83
CA LEU A 41 6.55 6.48 -1.39
C LEU A 41 5.53 6.20 -0.28
N ASP A 42 5.00 4.98 -0.26
CA ASP A 42 4.05 4.54 0.78
C ASP A 42 2.73 5.37 0.82
N PHE A 43 2.28 5.84 -0.34
CA PHE A 43 1.08 6.67 -0.46
C PHE A 43 -0.21 5.82 -0.36
N PRO A 44 -1.24 6.23 0.40
CA PRO A 44 -2.39 5.38 0.65
C PRO A 44 -3.23 5.10 -0.60
N THR A 45 -3.56 3.84 -0.84
CA THR A 45 -4.42 3.44 -1.98
C THR A 45 -5.86 3.95 -1.86
N PHE A 46 -6.31 4.42 -0.70
CA PHE A 46 -7.66 4.99 -0.55
C PHE A 46 -7.76 6.46 -0.97
N SER A 47 -6.64 7.08 -1.37
CA SER A 47 -6.63 8.49 -1.76
C SER A 47 -7.37 8.73 -3.09
N ASN A 48 -7.98 9.91 -3.21
CA ASN A 48 -8.56 10.43 -4.45
C ASN A 48 -7.61 11.41 -5.17
N GLU A 49 -6.37 11.54 -4.72
CA GLU A 49 -5.35 12.34 -5.41
C GLU A 49 -4.96 11.72 -6.76
N SER A 50 -4.27 12.53 -7.56
CA SER A 50 -3.83 12.13 -8.88
C SER A 50 -2.76 11.05 -8.81
N ILE A 51 -2.98 9.90 -9.46
CA ILE A 51 -1.98 8.82 -9.51
C ILE A 51 -0.63 9.28 -10.08
N GLY A 52 -0.62 10.29 -10.96
CA GLY A 52 0.59 10.83 -11.58
C GLY A 52 1.57 11.48 -10.60
N ARG A 53 1.16 11.74 -9.36
CA ARG A 53 2.02 12.31 -8.31
C ARG A 53 2.56 11.25 -7.34
N HIS A 54 2.07 10.01 -7.41
CA HIS A 54 2.30 8.99 -6.39
C HIS A 54 2.83 7.70 -7.05
N PRO A 55 4.14 7.61 -7.32
CA PRO A 55 4.72 6.47 -8.03
C PRO A 55 4.58 5.13 -7.28
N HIS A 56 4.48 5.15 -5.95
CA HIS A 56 4.29 3.95 -5.15
C HIS A 56 3.14 4.12 -4.16
N VAL A 57 2.12 3.28 -4.32
CA VAL A 57 0.94 3.24 -3.46
C VAL A 57 0.93 2.01 -2.57
N HIS A 58 0.34 2.12 -1.37
CA HIS A 58 0.27 1.06 -0.37
C HIS A 58 -1.16 0.86 0.13
N ALA A 59 -1.65 -0.37 -0.03
CA ALA A 59 -2.88 -0.84 0.58
C ALA A 59 -2.69 -1.06 2.10
N ARG A 60 -3.00 -0.01 2.87
CA ARG A 60 -2.91 0.00 4.33
C ARG A 60 -3.92 -0.97 4.97
N GLN A 61 -3.78 -1.18 6.27
CA GLN A 61 -4.66 -2.07 7.06
C GLN A 61 -5.94 -1.36 7.48
N ASP A 62 -6.67 -0.81 6.51
CA ASP A 62 -7.95 -0.14 6.74
C ASP A 62 -9.05 -0.68 5.80
N LEU A 63 -10.27 -0.20 6.02
CA LEU A 63 -11.46 -0.58 5.28
C LEU A 63 -11.95 0.56 4.37
N ILE A 64 -11.09 1.51 4.01
CA ILE A 64 -11.46 2.62 3.14
C ILE A 64 -11.23 2.20 1.69
N PHE A 65 -12.13 2.57 0.78
CA PHE A 65 -12.00 2.27 -0.65
C PHE A 65 -10.80 3.02 -1.26
N PHE A 66 -9.82 2.39 -1.93
CA PHE A 66 -9.58 0.95 -2.15
C PHE A 66 -8.88 0.26 -0.97
N SER A 67 -9.45 -0.88 -0.53
CA SER A 67 -8.93 -1.71 0.58
C SER A 67 -8.66 -3.14 0.15
N LYS A 68 -7.51 -3.69 0.58
CA LYS A 68 -7.15 -5.10 0.35
C LYS A 68 -8.09 -6.10 1.04
N SER A 69 -8.71 -5.70 2.15
CA SER A 69 -9.64 -6.55 2.91
C SER A 69 -10.99 -6.66 2.20
N HIS A 70 -11.48 -5.54 1.65
CA HIS A 70 -12.67 -5.53 0.78
C HIS A 70 -12.41 -6.28 -0.53
N PHE A 71 -11.25 -6.04 -1.16
CA PHE A 71 -10.84 -6.76 -2.36
C PHE A 71 -10.80 -8.29 -2.15
N ARG A 72 -10.20 -8.77 -1.05
CA ARG A 72 -10.12 -10.20 -0.73
C ARG A 72 -11.50 -10.86 -0.56
N ARG A 73 -12.49 -10.11 -0.09
CA ARG A 73 -13.88 -10.60 0.09
C ARG A 73 -14.69 -10.63 -1.22
N GLY A 74 -14.13 -10.11 -2.32
CA GLY A 74 -14.85 -9.98 -3.59
C GLY A 74 -15.78 -8.78 -3.63
N ASP A 75 -15.66 -7.84 -2.68
CA ASP A 75 -16.58 -6.68 -2.60
C ASP A 75 -16.52 -5.79 -3.85
N TYR A 76 -15.47 -5.89 -4.66
CA TYR A 76 -15.27 -5.13 -5.90
C TYR A 76 -15.53 -5.95 -7.18
N ASP A 77 -15.93 -7.23 -7.08
CA ASP A 77 -16.04 -8.12 -8.24
C ASP A 77 -17.06 -7.65 -9.28
N HIS A 78 -18.10 -6.94 -8.82
CA HIS A 78 -19.17 -6.37 -9.64
C HIS A 78 -18.75 -5.14 -10.46
N MET A 79 -17.62 -4.51 -10.13
CA MET A 79 -17.16 -3.28 -10.80
C MET A 79 -16.65 -3.56 -12.21
N GLN A 80 -16.97 -2.68 -13.17
CA GLN A 80 -16.45 -2.78 -14.53
C GLN A 80 -15.14 -2.00 -14.66
N LEU A 81 -14.15 -2.57 -15.35
CA LEU A 81 -12.82 -1.95 -15.47
C LEU A 81 -12.86 -0.60 -16.22
N HIS A 82 -13.79 -0.44 -17.16
CA HIS A 82 -13.92 0.77 -17.97
C HIS A 82 -14.62 1.92 -17.23
N ASP A 83 -15.30 1.65 -16.11
CA ASP A 83 -15.96 2.68 -15.31
C ASP A 83 -15.00 3.38 -14.34
N LEU A 84 -13.81 2.82 -14.12
CA LEU A 84 -12.83 3.31 -13.15
C LEU A 84 -12.01 4.48 -13.73
N ASN A 85 -11.94 5.58 -12.98
CA ASN A 85 -11.10 6.71 -13.30
C ASN A 85 -9.64 6.43 -12.94
N LEU A 86 -8.86 6.02 -13.93
CA LEU A 86 -7.43 5.70 -13.78
C LEU A 86 -6.56 6.91 -13.40
N GLY A 87 -7.11 8.13 -13.39
CA GLY A 87 -6.42 9.32 -12.91
C GLY A 87 -6.36 9.41 -11.38
N LYS A 88 -7.18 8.65 -10.63
CA LYS A 88 -7.23 8.67 -9.17
C LYS A 88 -6.57 7.44 -8.58
N VAL A 89 -5.85 7.62 -7.47
CA VAL A 89 -5.14 6.54 -6.78
C VAL A 89 -6.05 5.36 -6.41
N SER A 90 -7.22 5.61 -5.81
CA SER A 90 -8.17 4.57 -5.37
C SER A 90 -8.73 3.73 -6.52
N GLU A 91 -9.20 4.39 -7.57
CA GLU A 91 -9.80 3.74 -8.72
C GLU A 91 -8.74 3.05 -9.59
N TYR A 92 -7.54 3.63 -9.74
CA TYR A 92 -6.39 2.98 -10.37
C TYR A 92 -5.96 1.71 -9.63
N SER A 93 -5.86 1.77 -8.30
CA SER A 93 -5.48 0.61 -7.47
C SER A 93 -6.52 -0.52 -7.60
N THR A 94 -7.81 -0.15 -7.64
CA THR A 94 -8.93 -1.07 -7.88
C THR A 94 -8.81 -1.75 -9.26
N PHE A 95 -8.55 -0.95 -10.31
CA PHE A 95 -8.35 -1.44 -11.66
C PHE A 95 -7.22 -2.46 -11.72
N MET A 96 -6.04 -2.13 -11.17
CA MET A 96 -4.87 -3.01 -11.21
C MET A 96 -5.14 -4.35 -10.53
N ALA A 97 -5.79 -4.33 -9.36
CA ALA A 97 -6.09 -5.54 -8.60
C ALA A 97 -7.10 -6.45 -9.33
N LEU A 98 -8.20 -5.87 -9.85
CA LEU A 98 -9.22 -6.60 -10.60
C LEU A 98 -8.67 -7.12 -11.93
N HIS A 99 -7.95 -6.29 -12.69
CA HIS A 99 -7.36 -6.67 -13.97
C HIS A 99 -6.41 -7.87 -13.81
N ALA A 100 -5.47 -7.80 -12.86
CA ALA A 100 -4.54 -8.89 -12.61
C ALA A 100 -5.25 -10.20 -12.23
N THR A 101 -6.28 -10.11 -11.37
CA THR A 101 -7.04 -11.29 -10.93
C THR A 101 -7.87 -11.91 -12.05
N ARG A 102 -8.51 -11.08 -12.88
CA ARG A 102 -9.30 -11.55 -14.02
C ARG A 102 -8.42 -12.18 -15.10
N GLN A 103 -7.28 -11.57 -15.41
CA GLN A 103 -6.28 -12.16 -16.31
C GLN A 103 -5.77 -13.51 -15.81
N TYR A 104 -5.48 -13.62 -14.51
CA TYR A 104 -5.07 -14.88 -13.90
C TYR A 104 -6.15 -15.97 -14.03
N LYS A 105 -7.41 -15.66 -13.70
CA LYS A 105 -8.54 -16.60 -13.84
C LYS A 105 -8.69 -17.08 -15.28
N LEU A 106 -8.68 -16.17 -16.25
CA LEU A 106 -8.73 -16.51 -17.68
C LEU A 106 -7.57 -17.40 -18.13
N ALA A 107 -6.37 -17.23 -17.57
CA ALA A 107 -5.22 -18.06 -17.89
C ALA A 107 -5.32 -19.48 -17.31
N ILE A 108 -5.92 -19.62 -16.13
CA ILE A 108 -6.18 -20.92 -15.49
C ILE A 108 -7.31 -21.67 -16.21
N ASP A 109 -8.40 -20.99 -16.55
CA ASP A 109 -9.57 -21.61 -17.19
C ASP A 109 -9.29 -22.11 -18.63
N LYS A 110 -8.25 -21.58 -19.28
CA LYS A 110 -7.79 -22.02 -20.61
C LYS A 110 -6.81 -23.19 -20.58
N ARG A 111 -6.45 -23.69 -19.40
CA ARG A 111 -5.46 -24.75 -19.21
C ARG A 111 -6.13 -26.11 -19.08
#